data_AF-A0A4P5YTH7-F1
#
_entry.id   AF-A0A4P5YTH7-F1
#
_cell.length_a   1.000
_cell.length_b   1.000
_cell.length_c   1.000
_cell.angle_alpha   90.00
_cell.angle_beta   90.00
_cell.angle_gamma   90.00
#
_symmetry.space_group_name_H-M   'P 1'
#
loop_
_entity.id
_entity.type
_entity.pdbx_description
1 polymer ?
#
loop_
_entity_poly.entity_id
_entity_poly.type
_entity_poly.pdbx_seq_one_letter_code
_entity_poly.pdbx_strand_id
1 'polypeptide(L)'
;MTKSKPVPLRMSVRLQKDVSAAAALTHLKDHEVMRQAMKMGLPLLIERLGVPPRISNVKPFPKGTLARIYRRPDPDWDKVEAAAYRSQPKPDVNA
;
A
#
# COMPACT_ATOMS: atom_id res chain seq x y z
N MET A 1 14.97 22.27 -19.59
CA MET A 1 15.84 21.11 -19.30
C MET A 1 15.73 20.76 -17.82
N THR A 2 15.20 19.58 -17.49
CA THR A 2 15.27 19.05 -16.12
C THR A 2 16.72 18.71 -15.81
N LYS A 3 17.28 19.31 -14.75
CA LYS A 3 18.67 19.05 -14.36
C LYS A 3 18.79 17.59 -13.89
N SER A 4 19.65 16.81 -14.53
CA SER A 4 20.01 15.47 -14.07
C SER A 4 21.26 15.53 -13.20
N LYS A 5 21.32 14.69 -12.16
CA LYS A 5 22.51 14.51 -11.32
C LYS A 5 22.90 13.03 -11.35
N PRO A 6 24.19 12.69 -11.47
CA PRO A 6 24.63 11.31 -11.34
C PRO A 6 24.41 10.83 -9.91
N VAL A 7 23.81 9.65 -9.75
CA VAL A 7 23.62 8.99 -8.46
C VAL A 7 24.36 7.66 -8.50
N PRO A 8 25.48 7.50 -7.76
CA PRO A 8 26.19 6.23 -7.71
C PRO A 8 25.34 5.21 -6.94
N LEU A 9 25.04 4.08 -7.58
CA LEU A 9 24.26 3.00 -6.98
C LEU A 9 25.11 1.74 -6.89
N ARG A 10 25.27 1.20 -5.68
CA ARG A 10 25.87 -0.13 -5.49
C ARG A 10 24.84 -1.19 -5.87
N MET A 11 25.22 -2.09 -6.77
CA MET A 11 24.36 -3.19 -7.22
C MET A 11 25.09 -4.52 -7.07
N SER A 12 24.33 -5.60 -6.87
CA SER A 12 24.89 -6.94 -6.88
C SER A 12 25.29 -7.34 -8.30
N VAL A 13 26.28 -8.22 -8.44
CA VAL A 13 26.75 -8.71 -9.74
C VAL A 13 25.62 -9.36 -10.54
N ARG A 14 24.69 -10.03 -9.85
CA ARG A 14 23.50 -10.64 -10.47
C ARG A 14 22.57 -9.58 -11.06
N LEU A 15 22.22 -8.56 -10.28
CA LEU A 15 21.34 -7.49 -10.75
C LEU A 15 21.95 -6.73 -11.93
N GLN A 16 23.28 -6.54 -11.93
CA GLN A 16 23.97 -5.92 -13.04
C GLN A 16 23.84 -6.76 -14.33
N LYS A 17 23.98 -8.08 -14.25
CA LYS A 17 23.78 -8.99 -15.39
C LYS A 17 22.35 -8.91 -15.92
N ASP A 18 21.36 -8.86 -15.03
CA ASP A 18 19.94 -8.75 -15.42
C ASP A 18 19.66 -7.43 -16.16
N VAL A 19 20.26 -6.31 -15.70
CA VAL A 19 20.16 -5.01 -16.38
C VAL A 19 20.80 -5.05 -17.77
N SER A 20 22.00 -5.61 -17.90
CA SER A 20 22.67 -5.69 -19.21
C SER A 20 21.94 -6.63 -20.18
N ALA A 21 21.34 -7.71 -19.69
CA ALA A 21 20.50 -8.59 -20.51
C ALA A 21 19.23 -7.87 -20.99
N ALA A 22 18.57 -7.11 -20.12
CA ALA A 22 17.41 -6.29 -20.50
C ALA A 22 17.79 -5.18 -21.49
N ALA A 23 18.97 -4.58 -21.35
CA ALA A 23 19.51 -3.60 -22.30
C ALA A 23 19.69 -4.20 -23.70
N ALA A 24 20.25 -5.41 -23.79
CA ALA A 24 20.39 -6.13 -25.05
C ALA A 24 19.04 -6.40 -25.74
N LEU A 25 18.01 -6.79 -24.96
CA LEU A 25 16.67 -7.09 -25.47
C LEU A 25 15.87 -5.85 -25.88
N THR A 26 16.07 -4.72 -25.19
CA THR A 26 15.31 -3.48 -25.43
C THR A 26 16.02 -2.49 -26.34
N HIS A 27 17.26 -2.79 -26.74
CA HIS A 27 18.14 -1.89 -27.50
C HIS A 27 18.38 -0.53 -26.81
N LEU A 28 18.23 -0.49 -25.49
CA LEU A 28 18.51 0.69 -24.67
C LEU A 28 19.88 0.56 -24.01
N LYS A 29 20.47 1.67 -23.58
CA LYS A 29 21.67 1.63 -22.72
C LYS A 29 21.28 1.22 -21.30
N ASP A 30 22.19 0.59 -20.55
CA ASP A 30 21.96 0.14 -19.17
C ASP A 30 21.32 1.22 -18.28
N HIS A 31 21.78 2.48 -18.38
CA HIS A 31 21.24 3.58 -17.59
C HIS A 31 19.84 4.02 -18.02
N GLU A 32 19.46 3.82 -19.28
CA GLU A 32 18.11 4.07 -19.77
C GLU A 32 17.16 2.97 -19.33
N VAL A 33 17.60 1.71 -19.39
CA VAL A 33 16.87 0.57 -18.82
C VAL A 33 16.61 0.79 -17.34
N MET A 34 17.64 1.13 -16.56
CA MET A 34 17.48 1.44 -15.13
C MET A 34 16.47 2.56 -14.91
N ARG A 35 16.53 3.64 -15.70
CA ARG A 35 15.59 4.76 -15.59
C ARG A 35 14.16 4.33 -15.91
N GLN A 36 13.97 3.53 -16.95
CA GLN A 36 12.65 3.09 -17.38
C GLN A 36 12.07 2.05 -16.41
N ALA A 37 12.89 1.11 -15.95
CA ALA A 37 12.53 0.16 -14.90
C ALA A 37 12.11 0.88 -13.62
N MET A 38 12.86 1.91 -13.19
CA MET A 38 12.46 2.73 -12.05
C MET A 38 11.12 3.45 -12.30
N LYS A 39 10.91 4.06 -13.47
CA LYS A 39 9.63 4.71 -13.78
C LYS A 39 8.44 3.75 -13.72
N MET A 40 8.61 2.53 -14.21
CA MET A 40 7.56 1.50 -14.19
C MET A 40 7.36 0.90 -12.79
N GLY A 41 8.45 0.68 -12.06
CA GLY A 41 8.43 0.00 -10.76
C GLY A 41 8.17 0.91 -9.56
N LEU A 42 8.40 2.22 -9.64
CA LEU A 42 8.21 3.15 -8.52
C LEU A 42 6.76 3.16 -7.98
N PRO A 43 5.71 3.19 -8.83
CA PRO A 43 4.34 3.10 -8.34
C PRO A 43 4.08 1.81 -7.55
N LEU A 44 4.53 0.66 -8.09
CA LEU A 44 4.40 -0.64 -7.43
C LEU A 44 5.21 -0.69 -6.12
N LEU A 45 6.39 -0.08 -6.09
CA LEU A 45 7.21 0.01 -4.89
C LEU A 45 6.50 0.81 -3.80
N ILE A 46 5.87 1.94 -4.15
CA ILE A 46 5.06 2.73 -3.22
C ILE A 46 3.85 1.94 -2.74
N GLU A 47 3.17 1.20 -3.62
CA GLU A 47 2.04 0.37 -3.24
C GLU A 47 2.43 -0.74 -2.24
N ARG A 48 3.58 -1.39 -2.46
CA ARG A 48 4.00 -2.55 -1.68
C ARG A 48 4.75 -2.22 -0.40
N LEU A 49 5.55 -1.15 -0.42
CA LEU A 49 6.44 -0.78 0.69
C LEU A 49 6.08 0.57 1.30
N GLY A 50 5.22 1.35 0.64
CA GLY A 50 4.75 2.62 1.17
C GLY A 50 3.91 2.39 2.42
N VAL A 51 4.03 3.33 3.36
CA VAL A 51 3.10 3.39 4.48
C VAL A 51 1.72 3.72 3.89
N PRO A 52 0.67 2.94 4.21
CA PRO A 52 -0.66 3.22 3.70
C PRO A 52 -1.01 4.68 4.03
N PRO A 53 -1.48 5.47 3.05
CA PRO A 53 -1.83 6.86 3.30
C PRO A 53 -2.87 6.87 4.42
N ARG A 54 -2.62 7.70 5.44
CA ARG A 54 -3.62 7.92 6.49
C ARG A 54 -4.91 8.32 5.79
N ILE A 55 -6.00 7.57 6.03
CA ILE A 55 -7.33 7.90 5.51
C ILE A 55 -7.67 9.30 6.02
N SER A 56 -7.46 10.31 5.17
CA SER A 56 -7.57 11.74 5.50
C SER A 56 -8.95 12.30 5.17
N ASN A 57 -9.81 11.50 4.51
CA ASN A 57 -11.18 11.87 4.17
C ASN A 57 -12.06 12.08 5.41
N VAL A 58 -11.62 11.61 6.59
CA VAL A 58 -12.32 11.82 7.85
C VAL A 58 -11.48 12.73 8.71
N LYS A 59 -12.02 13.92 9.04
CA LYS A 59 -11.41 14.80 10.03
C LYS A 59 -11.25 14.01 11.34
N PRO A 60 -10.08 14.09 12.01
CA PRO A 60 -9.91 13.41 13.29
C PRO A 60 -11.01 13.87 14.26
N PHE A 61 -11.54 12.95 15.04
CA PHE A 61 -12.51 13.29 16.08
C PHE A 61 -11.89 14.36 17.02
N PRO A 62 -12.68 15.36 17.46
CA PRO A 62 -12.19 16.33 18.43
C PRO A 62 -11.73 15.61 19.70
N LYS A 63 -10.64 16.10 20.32
CA LYS A 63 -10.06 15.51 21.52
C LYS A 63 -11.15 15.29 22.59
N GLY A 64 -11.19 14.10 23.18
CA GLY A 64 -12.17 13.73 24.21
C GLY A 64 -13.55 13.31 23.70
N THR A 65 -13.86 13.47 22.40
CA THR A 65 -15.17 13.06 21.85
C THR A 65 -15.37 11.56 21.89
N LEU A 66 -14.34 10.78 21.54
CA LEU A 66 -14.40 9.31 21.63
C LEU A 66 -14.57 8.86 23.08
N ALA A 67 -13.81 9.43 24.02
CA ALA A 67 -13.95 9.11 25.44
C ALA A 67 -15.35 9.42 25.97
N ARG A 68 -16.03 10.46 25.44
CA ARG A 68 -17.42 10.78 25.77
C ARG A 68 -18.41 9.80 25.15
N ILE A 69 -18.24 9.45 23.88
CA ILE A 69 -19.10 8.50 23.15
C ILE A 69 -19.05 7.13 23.83
N TYR A 70 -17.86 6.62 24.11
CA TYR A 70 -17.66 5.31 24.74
C TYR A 70 -17.77 5.33 26.27
N ARG A 71 -18.11 6.47 26.89
CA ARG A 71 -18.23 6.57 28.36
C ARG A 71 -19.38 5.72 28.91
N ARG A 72 -20.44 5.55 28.12
CA ARG A 72 -21.61 4.75 28.50
C ARG A 72 -21.85 3.73 27.37
N PRO A 73 -21.84 2.43 27.68
CA PRO A 73 -22.33 1.43 26.74
C PRO A 73 -23.76 1.79 26.35
N ASP A 74 -24.03 1.89 25.05
CA ASP A 74 -25.39 2.10 24.55
C ASP A 74 -26.14 0.77 24.67
N PRO A 75 -27.20 0.66 25.48
CA PRO A 75 -27.96 -0.59 25.64
C PRO A 75 -28.63 -1.05 24.33
N ASP A 76 -28.81 -0.15 23.38
CA ASP A 76 -29.34 -0.51 22.06
C ASP A 76 -28.29 -1.19 21.19
N TRP A 77 -27.00 -1.04 21.52
CA TRP A 77 -25.91 -1.73 20.81
C TRP A 77 -25.99 -3.24 20.98
N ASP A 78 -26.35 -3.73 22.18
CA ASP A 78 -26.55 -5.15 22.44
C ASP A 78 -27.70 -5.72 21.59
N LYS A 79 -28.75 -4.92 21.35
CA LYS A 79 -29.87 -5.31 20.48
C LYS A 79 -29.46 -5.35 19.01
N VAL A 80 -28.70 -4.36 18.57
CA VAL A 80 -28.17 -4.27 17.19
C VAL A 80 -27.20 -5.42 16.92
N GLU A 81 -26.30 -5.72 17.86
CA GLU A 81 -25.36 -6.83 17.77
C GLU A 81 -26.08 -8.18 17.73
N ALA A 82 -27.07 -8.39 18.60
CA ALA A 82 -27.89 -9.60 18.59
C ALA A 82 -28.68 -9.78 17.27
N ALA A 83 -29.22 -8.69 16.71
CA ALA A 83 -29.90 -8.72 15.41
C ALA A 83 -28.94 -9.04 14.26
N ALA A 84 -27.75 -8.42 14.27
CA ALA A 84 -26.70 -8.68 13.29
C ALA A 84 -26.24 -10.14 13.32
N TYR A 85 -25.98 -10.69 14.51
CA TYR A 85 -25.58 -12.09 14.68
C TYR A 85 -26.66 -13.07 14.16
N ARG A 86 -27.94 -12.77 14.38
CA ARG A 86 -29.06 -13.56 13.84
C ARG A 86 -29.20 -13.49 12.32
N SER A 87 -28.80 -12.36 11.72
CA SER A 87 -28.87 -12.15 10.28
C SER A 87 -27.71 -12.78 9.50
N GLN A 88 -26.68 -13.28 10.20
CA GLN A 88 -25.57 -13.94 9.52
C GLN A 88 -26.03 -15.28 8.94
N PRO A 89 -25.71 -15.57 7.67
CA PRO A 89 -25.99 -16.88 7.08
C PRO A 89 -25.23 -17.93 7.88
N LYS A 90 -25.89 -19.05 8.19
CA LYS A 90 -25.20 -20.18 8.83
C LYS A 90 -24.07 -20.64 7.90
N PRO A 91 -22.84 -20.82 8.41
CA PRO A 91 -21.77 -21.37 7.59
C PRO A 91 -22.19 -22.75 7.08
N ASP A 92 -22.06 -22.96 5.78
CA ASP A 92 -22.34 -24.25 5.17
C ASP A 92 -21.25 -25.23 5.60
N VAL A 93 -21.62 -26.18 6.46
CA VAL A 93 -20.68 -27.12 7.10
C VAL A 93 -20.40 -28.33 6.19
N ASN A 94 -20.93 -28.35 4.97
CA ASN A 94 -20.82 -29.47 4.03
C ASN A 94 -20.25 -29.09 2.66
N ALA A 95 -19.54 -27.95 2.54
CA ALA A 95 -18.86 -27.57 1.30
C ALA A 95 -17.49 -28.26 1.14
#